data_AF-A0A7Y1TIH4-F1
#
_entry.id   AF-A0A7Y1TIH4-F1
#
_cell.length_a   1.000
_cell.length_b   1.000
_cell.length_c   1.000
_cell.angle_alpha   90.00
_cell.angle_beta   90.00
_cell.angle_gamma   90.00
#
_symmetry.space_group_name_H-M   'P 1'
#
loop_
_entity.id
_entity.type
_entity.pdbx_description
1 polymer ?
#
loop_
_entity_poly.entity_id
_entity_poly.type
_entity_poly.pdbx_seq_one_letter_code
_entity_poly.pdbx_strand_id
1 'polypeptide(L)'
;MLVFALVALYILIALVLVIGLLIHGVKPSKTLAWLLAIFTIPVGGILLYIMLGRNRRKKRLSRLRKDALQIPSFPNSILQNTSSPKYRKLMTLIESVSDFAPTDKNAVTLLEDGKLTFHN
;
A
#
# COMPACT_ATOMS: atom_id res chain seq x y z
N MET A 1 0.51 38.61 -32.58
CA MET A 1 0.48 38.69 -31.10
C MET A 1 -0.18 37.48 -30.46
N LEU A 2 -1.35 37.04 -30.96
CA LEU A 2 -2.08 35.88 -30.42
C LEU A 2 -1.29 34.56 -30.48
N VAL A 3 -0.56 34.31 -31.58
CA VAL A 3 0.30 33.14 -31.73
C VAL A 3 1.44 33.11 -30.70
N PHE A 4 2.05 34.27 -30.41
CA PHE A 4 3.10 34.37 -29.39
C PHE A 4 2.56 34.13 -27.98
N ALA A 5 1.35 34.60 -27.68
CA ALA A 5 0.68 34.32 -26.41
C ALA A 5 0.36 32.81 -26.25
N LEU A 6 -0.07 32.15 -27.32
CA LEU A 6 -0.32 30.70 -27.31
C LEU A 6 0.97 29.89 -27.12
N VAL A 7 2.07 30.31 -27.76
CA VAL A 7 3.39 29.68 -27.61
C VAL A 7 3.92 29.86 -26.19
N ALA A 8 3.81 31.06 -25.62
CA ALA A 8 4.23 31.33 -24.24
C ALA A 8 3.42 30.50 -23.22
N LEU A 9 2.10 30.39 -23.42
CA LEU A 9 1.23 29.58 -22.58
C LEU A 9 1.58 28.09 -22.65
N TYR A 10 1.86 27.58 -23.86
CA TYR A 10 2.29 26.19 -24.05
C TYR A 10 3.60 25.88 -23.32
N ILE A 11 4.60 26.77 -23.43
CA ILE A 11 5.89 26.63 -22.75
C ILE A 11 5.71 26.64 -21.22
N LEU A 12 4.84 27.51 -20.70
CA LEU A 12 4.58 27.62 -19.28
C LEU A 12 3.92 26.35 -18.72
N ILE A 13 2.94 25.80 -19.44
CA ILE A 13 2.29 24.54 -19.06
C ILE A 13 3.28 23.37 -19.12
N ALA A 14 4.10 23.29 -20.17
CA ALA A 14 5.15 22.28 -20.29
C ALA A 14 6.14 22.33 -19.12
N LEU A 15 6.55 23.53 -18.70
CA LEU A 15 7.46 23.73 -17.58
C LEU A 15 6.86 23.24 -16.25
N VAL A 16 5.61 23.61 -15.96
CA VAL A 16 4.89 23.18 -14.75
C VAL A 16 4.76 21.66 -14.71
N LEU A 17 4.51 21.03 -15.86
CA LEU A 17 4.40 19.58 -15.99
C LEU A 17 5.73 18.88 -15.73
N VAL A 18 6.84 19.39 -16.27
CA VAL A 18 8.19 18.86 -16.02
C VAL A 18 8.56 18.96 -14.53
N ILE A 19 8.29 20.10 -13.90
CA ILE A 19 8.58 20.32 -12.47
C ILE A 19 7.72 19.39 -11.59
N GLY A 20 6.42 19.28 -11.86
CA GLY A 20 5.54 18.36 -11.15
C GLY A 20 5.93 16.88 -11.31
N LEU A 21 6.49 16.52 -12.47
CA LEU A 21 7.03 15.18 -12.75
C LEU A 21 8.29 14.88 -11.91
N LEU A 22 9.16 15.88 -11.76
CA LEU A 22 10.43 15.77 -11.04
C LEU A 22 10.21 15.65 -9.53
N ILE A 23 9.22 16.34 -8.99
CA ILE A 23 8.92 16.38 -7.55
C ILE A 23 8.15 15.12 -7.08
N HIS A 24 7.35 14.49 -7.94
CA HIS A 24 6.47 13.37 -7.55
C HIS A 24 6.83 12.00 -8.14
N GLY A 25 7.87 11.89 -8.95
CA GLY A 25 8.12 10.71 -9.79
C GLY A 25 8.85 9.55 -9.11
N VAL A 26 8.11 8.51 -8.68
CA VAL A 26 8.69 7.16 -8.50
C VAL A 26 8.87 6.43 -9.85
N LYS A 27 8.19 6.85 -10.95
CA LYS A 27 8.54 6.54 -12.36
C LYS A 27 7.93 7.59 -13.31
N PRO A 28 8.70 8.58 -13.79
CA PRO A 28 8.21 9.75 -14.52
C PRO A 28 7.64 9.44 -15.93
N SER A 29 7.96 8.28 -16.49
CA SER A 29 7.61 7.94 -17.87
C SER A 29 6.11 7.72 -18.11
N LYS A 30 5.38 7.16 -17.13
CA LYS A 30 3.96 6.80 -17.33
C LYS A 30 3.03 8.00 -17.27
N THR A 31 3.31 8.96 -16.39
CA THR A 31 2.53 10.20 -16.26
C THR A 31 2.73 11.09 -17.49
N LEU A 32 3.96 11.17 -18.01
CA LEU A 32 4.26 11.93 -19.22
C LEU A 32 3.51 11.37 -20.44
N ALA A 33 3.46 10.05 -20.62
CA ALA A 33 2.75 9.44 -21.74
C ALA A 33 1.23 9.76 -21.74
N TRP A 34 0.59 9.71 -20.56
CA TRP A 34 -0.84 10.03 -20.44
C TRP A 34 -1.14 11.51 -20.64
N LEU A 35 -0.26 12.36 -20.13
CA LEU A 35 -0.32 13.79 -20.33
C LEU A 35 -0.19 14.16 -21.81
N LEU A 36 0.76 13.56 -22.52
CA LEU A 36 0.93 13.76 -23.96
C LEU A 36 -0.31 13.31 -24.73
N ALA A 37 -0.88 12.14 -24.39
CA ALA A 37 -2.09 11.63 -25.02
C ALA A 37 -3.31 12.56 -24.83
N ILE A 38 -3.46 13.16 -23.64
CA ILE A 38 -4.49 14.17 -23.38
C ILE A 38 -4.23 15.46 -24.17
N PHE A 39 -2.97 15.88 -24.29
CA PHE A 39 -2.63 17.05 -25.10
C PHE A 39 -2.87 16.83 -26.60
N THR A 40 -2.56 15.65 -27.13
CA THR A 40 -2.75 15.32 -28.54
C THR A 40 -4.22 15.08 -28.88
N ILE A 41 -4.99 14.50 -27.96
CA ILE A 41 -6.41 14.18 -28.15
C ILE A 41 -7.17 14.53 -26.86
N PRO A 42 -7.67 15.77 -26.70
CA PRO A 42 -8.20 16.26 -25.41
C PRO A 42 -9.29 15.37 -24.82
N VAL A 43 -10.29 14.99 -25.62
CA VAL A 43 -11.40 14.16 -25.15
C VAL A 43 -11.00 12.67 -25.08
N GLY A 44 -10.33 12.16 -26.12
CA GLY A 44 -9.95 10.75 -26.22
C GLY A 44 -8.85 10.32 -25.25
N GLY A 45 -7.88 11.18 -24.98
CA GLY A 45 -6.79 10.93 -24.03
C GLY A 45 -7.28 10.82 -22.58
N ILE A 46 -8.29 11.61 -22.21
CA ILE A 46 -8.94 11.51 -20.89
C ILE A 46 -9.66 10.17 -20.76
N LEU A 47 -10.41 9.76 -21.81
CA LEU A 47 -11.12 8.48 -21.83
C LEU A 47 -10.14 7.29 -21.71
N LEU A 48 -9.06 7.31 -22.49
CA LEU A 48 -8.01 6.30 -22.45
C LEU A 48 -7.28 6.26 -21.11
N TYR A 49 -7.05 7.41 -20.46
CA TYR A 49 -6.44 7.47 -19.13
C TYR A 49 -7.30 6.77 -18.07
N ILE A 50 -8.61 6.98 -18.10
CA ILE A 50 -9.55 6.34 -17.16
C ILE A 50 -9.60 4.82 -17.37
N MET A 51 -9.54 4.37 -18.63
CA MET A 51 -9.55 2.93 -18.96
C MET A 51 -8.21 2.24 -18.65
N LEU A 52 -7.09 2.75 -19.18
CA LEU A 52 -5.78 2.08 -19.16
C LEU A 52 -4.77 2.70 -18.18
N GLY A 53 -4.83 4.02 -17.93
CA GLY A 53 -3.81 4.72 -17.16
C GLY A 53 -3.91 4.58 -15.65
N ARG A 54 -5.12 4.33 -15.14
CA ARG A 54 -5.35 4.14 -13.70
C ARG A 54 -4.83 2.77 -13.25
N ASN A 55 -3.79 2.75 -12.42
CA ASN A 55 -3.24 1.51 -11.87
C ASN A 55 -4.19 0.88 -10.82
N ARG A 56 -5.15 0.06 -11.26
CA ARG A 56 -6.20 -0.54 -10.40
C ARG A 56 -5.68 -1.61 -9.44
N ARG A 57 -4.49 -2.16 -9.69
CA ARG A 57 -3.91 -3.31 -8.96
C ARG A 57 -3.71 -3.04 -7.46
N LYS A 58 -3.32 -1.82 -7.08
CA LYS A 58 -2.99 -1.47 -5.68
C LYS A 58 -4.23 -1.43 -4.76
N LYS A 59 -5.40 -1.05 -5.30
CA LYS A 59 -6.65 -0.98 -4.53
C LYS A 59 -7.31 -2.34 -4.28
N ARG A 60 -7.08 -3.33 -5.16
CA ARG A 60 -7.66 -4.67 -5.01
C ARG A 60 -6.98 -5.45 -3.87
N LEU A 61 -5.66 -5.36 -3.76
CA LEU A 61 -4.90 -6.05 -2.71
C LEU A 61 -5.23 -5.50 -1.31
N SER A 62 -5.42 -4.19 -1.16
CA SER A 62 -5.77 -3.59 0.13
C SER A 62 -7.19 -3.96 0.59
N ARG A 63 -8.13 -4.15 -0.34
CA ARG A 63 -9.50 -4.58 -0.03
C ARG A 63 -9.53 -6.06 0.36
N LEU A 64 -8.87 -6.92 -0.42
CA LEU A 64 -8.78 -8.36 -0.12
C LEU A 64 -8.12 -8.63 1.23
N ARG A 65 -7.10 -7.86 1.64
CA ARG A 65 -6.51 -7.98 2.99
C ARG A 65 -7.49 -7.66 4.12
N LYS A 66 -8.39 -6.69 3.92
CA LYS A 66 -9.36 -6.30 4.95
C LYS A 66 -10.52 -7.29 5.07
N ASP A 67 -10.96 -7.84 3.94
CA ASP A 67 -12.13 -8.72 3.92
C ASP A 67 -11.76 -10.19 4.23
N ALA A 68 -10.54 -10.64 3.89
CA ALA A 68 -10.12 -12.02 4.08
C ALA A 68 -9.55 -12.33 5.48
N LEU A 69 -9.11 -11.31 6.22
CA LEU A 69 -8.54 -11.46 7.56
C LEU A 69 -9.40 -10.68 8.55
N GLN A 70 -10.55 -11.26 8.91
CA GLN A 70 -11.26 -10.88 10.13
C GLN A 70 -10.44 -11.39 11.33
N ILE A 71 -9.32 -10.73 11.61
CA ILE A 71 -8.52 -11.04 12.79
C ILE A 71 -9.34 -10.57 13.99
N PRO A 72 -9.72 -11.46 14.92
CA PRO A 72 -10.39 -11.03 16.15
C PRO A 72 -9.49 -10.01 16.85
N SER A 73 -10.04 -8.82 17.11
CA SER A 73 -9.32 -7.76 17.82
C SER A 73 -9.15 -8.19 19.27
N PHE A 74 -7.93 -8.50 19.68
CA PHE A 74 -7.63 -8.83 21.07
C PHE A 74 -7.58 -7.54 21.92
N PRO A 75 -8.21 -7.51 23.10
CA PRO A 75 -8.13 -6.36 23.99
C PRO A 75 -6.69 -6.12 24.47
N ASN A 76 -6.18 -4.89 24.26
CA ASN A 76 -4.87 -4.44 24.74
C ASN A 76 -4.70 -4.53 26.27
N SER A 77 -5.78 -4.76 27.02
CA SER A 77 -5.78 -4.90 28.49
C SER A 77 -5.07 -6.17 28.98
N ILE A 78 -4.99 -7.23 28.15
CA ILE A 78 -4.28 -8.47 28.53
C ILE A 78 -2.77 -8.21 28.64
N LEU A 79 -2.22 -7.34 27.77
CA LEU A 79 -0.78 -7.09 27.66
C LEU A 79 -0.18 -6.35 28.87
N GLN A 80 -0.99 -5.61 29.63
CA GLN A 80 -0.50 -4.78 30.73
C GLN A 80 -0.32 -5.56 32.03
N ASN A 81 -1.09 -6.63 32.24
CA ASN A 81 -1.13 -7.32 33.54
C ASN A 81 -0.22 -8.56 33.62
N THR A 82 0.24 -9.11 32.49
CA THR A 82 0.97 -10.40 32.46
C THR A 82 2.37 -10.31 31.85
N SER A 83 2.73 -9.18 31.25
CA SER A 83 4.01 -9.04 30.55
C SER A 83 5.17 -8.76 31.51
N SER A 84 6.11 -9.70 31.63
CA SER A 84 7.42 -9.44 32.23
C SER A 84 8.09 -8.24 31.54
N PRO A 85 8.60 -7.24 32.29
CA PRO A 85 9.18 -6.03 31.71
C PRO A 85 10.39 -6.31 30.81
N LYS A 86 11.05 -7.46 31.03
CA LYS A 86 12.22 -7.92 30.27
C LYS A 86 11.94 -8.14 28.78
N TYR A 87 10.75 -8.66 28.43
CA TYR A 87 10.44 -9.08 27.06
C TYR A 87 9.50 -8.11 26.32
N ARG A 88 9.11 -7.00 26.96
CA ARG A 88 8.16 -6.02 26.41
C ARG A 88 8.55 -5.53 25.01
N LYS A 89 9.82 -5.21 24.80
CA LYS A 89 10.33 -4.72 23.51
C LYS A 89 10.18 -5.76 22.40
N LEU A 90 10.42 -7.04 22.70
CA LEU A 90 10.27 -8.13 21.73
C LEU A 90 8.80 -8.40 21.43
N MET A 91 7.95 -8.38 22.45
CA MET A 91 6.50 -8.54 22.29
C MET A 91 5.91 -7.46 21.39
N THR A 92 6.26 -6.18 21.61
CA THR A 92 5.83 -5.07 20.75
C THR A 92 6.36 -5.19 19.32
N LEU A 93 7.60 -5.67 19.16
CA LEU A 93 8.18 -5.89 17.83
C LEU A 93 7.42 -6.98 17.07
N ILE A 94 7.19 -8.14 17.71
CA ILE A 94 6.48 -9.27 17.11
C ILE A 94 5.05 -8.87 16.74
N GLU A 95 4.35 -8.15 17.62
CA GLU A 95 3.00 -7.64 17.37
C GLU A 95 2.98 -6.71 16.14
N SER A 96 3.93 -5.77 16.05
CA SER A 96 3.99 -4.84 14.90
C SER A 96 4.30 -5.50 13.56
N VAL A 97 4.89 -6.69 13.57
CA VAL A 97 5.25 -7.44 12.35
C VAL A 97 4.16 -8.45 11.98
N SER A 98 3.51 -9.06 12.97
CA SER A 98 2.60 -10.19 12.77
C SER A 98 1.12 -9.82 12.87
N ASP A 99 0.76 -8.65 13.41
CA ASP A 99 -0.60 -8.24 13.77
C ASP A 99 -1.26 -9.19 14.80
N PHE A 100 -0.48 -10.01 15.51
CA PHE A 100 -0.96 -10.88 16.59
C PHE A 100 -0.47 -10.39 17.96
N ALA A 101 -1.42 -10.18 18.87
CA ALA A 101 -1.12 -9.83 20.25
C ALA A 101 -0.51 -11.02 21.01
N PRO A 102 0.50 -10.79 21.87
CA PRO A 102 1.01 -11.81 22.79
C PRO A 102 -0.09 -12.43 23.66
N THR A 103 -0.12 -13.77 23.76
CA THR A 103 -1.03 -14.52 24.64
C THR A 103 -0.26 -15.12 25.83
N ASP A 104 -0.91 -15.19 26.99
CA ASP A 104 -0.40 -15.86 28.18
C ASP A 104 -1.06 -17.24 28.38
N LYS A 105 -0.50 -18.05 29.28
CA LYS A 105 -1.06 -19.35 29.71
C LYS A 105 -1.29 -20.35 28.58
N ASN A 106 -0.49 -20.29 27.51
CA ASN A 106 -0.51 -21.31 26.47
C ASN A 106 -0.03 -22.65 27.04
N ALA A 107 -0.83 -23.71 26.88
CA ALA A 107 -0.39 -25.07 27.12
C ALA A 107 0.31 -25.57 25.85
N VAL A 108 1.59 -25.91 25.95
CA VAL A 108 2.37 -26.42 24.81
C VAL A 108 2.55 -27.91 25.01
N THR A 109 1.96 -28.72 24.14
CA THR A 109 2.24 -30.15 24.03
C THR A 109 3.31 -30.35 22.97
N LEU A 110 4.49 -30.82 23.37
CA LEU A 110 5.56 -31.14 22.43
C LEU A 110 5.23 -32.48 21.75
N LEU A 111 5.12 -32.46 20.43
CA LEU A 111 4.96 -33.66 19.62
C LEU A 111 6.34 -34.02 19.05
N GLU A 112 6.99 -35.02 19.62
CA GLU A 112 8.38 -35.39 19.26
C GLU A 112 8.46 -36.31 18.04
N ASP A 113 7.35 -36.97 17.67
CA ASP A 113 7.32 -37.95 16.58
C ASP A 113 6.03 -37.83 15.75
N GLY A 114 6.11 -38.23 14.48
CA GLY A 114 4.98 -38.31 13.56
C GLY A 114 3.92 -39.28 14.04
N LYS A 115 4.30 -40.34 14.78
CA LYS A 115 3.32 -41.24 15.41
C LYS A 115 2.36 -40.49 16.33
N LEU A 116 2.88 -39.64 17.23
CA LEU A 116 2.10 -38.81 18.15
C LEU A 116 1.30 -37.71 17.42
N THR A 117 1.75 -37.30 16.23
CA THR A 117 1.11 -36.23 15.44
C THR A 117 -0.08 -36.75 14.63
N PHE A 118 0.01 -37.97 14.07
CA PHE A 118 -0.96 -38.51 13.12
C PHE A 118 -1.84 -39.64 13.68
N HIS A 119 -1.49 -40.21 14.83
CA HIS A 119 -2.30 -41.21 15.53
C HIS A 119 -2.69 -40.65 16.90
N ASN A 120 -3.68 -39.75 16.89
CA ASN A 120 -4.28 -39.15 18.09
C ASN A 120 -5.74 -39.57 18.17
#